data_AF-A0A521G4P6-F1
#
_entry.id   AF-A0A521G4P6-F1
#
_cell.length_a   1.000
_cell.length_b   1.000
_cell.length_c   1.000
_cell.angle_alpha   90.00
_cell.angle_beta   90.00
_cell.angle_gamma   90.00
#
_symmetry.space_group_name_H-M   'P 1'
#
loop_
_entity.id
_entity.type
_entity.pdbx_description
1 polymer ?
#
loop_
_entity_poly.entity_id
_entity_poly.type
_entity_poly.pdbx_seq_one_letter_code
_entity_poly.pdbx_strand_id
1 'polypeptide(L)' 'MNSITASQLRTEGVAAIEKCLSGDCEAIITVRGEARFVVMDMQRYNYLRECELFSRSNNHQAKDIKTNQAQ' A
#
# COMPACT_ATOMS: atom_id res chain seq x y z
N MET A 1 -5.44 -7.39 9.04
CA MET A 1 -4.06 -6.84 9.04
C MET A 1 -3.16 -7.90 9.66
N ASN A 2 -2.71 -8.83 8.82
CA ASN A 2 -1.97 -10.00 9.25
C ASN A 2 -0.55 -9.61 9.70
N SER A 3 -0.01 -10.29 10.70
CA SER A 3 1.34 -10.03 11.20
C SER A 3 2.20 -11.29 11.17
N ILE A 4 3.37 -11.21 10.56
CA ILE A 4 4.36 -12.27 10.49
C ILE A 4 5.48 -11.91 11.46
N THR A 5 5.77 -12.80 12.42
CA THR A 5 6.95 -12.61 13.28
C THR A 5 8.24 -12.98 12.53
N ALA A 6 9.36 -12.37 12.88
CA ALA A 6 10.67 -12.72 12.34
C ALA A 6 11.00 -14.22 12.49
N SER A 7 10.50 -14.85 13.55
CA SER A 7 10.65 -16.30 13.77
C SER A 7 9.86 -17.12 12.76
N GLN A 8 8.61 -16.75 12.47
CA GLN A 8 7.80 -17.41 11.45
C GLN A 8 8.39 -17.22 10.05
N LEU A 9 8.83 -16.00 9.74
CA LEU A 9 9.48 -15.71 8.46
C LEU A 9 10.76 -16.53 8.27
N ARG A 10 11.53 -16.75 9.33
CA ARG A 10 12.73 -17.59 9.28
C ARG A 10 12.41 -19.07 9.07
N THR A 11 11.30 -19.57 9.62
CA THR A 11 10.93 -20.99 9.57
C THR A 11 10.20 -21.36 8.27
N GLU A 12 9.28 -20.50 7.83
CA GLU A 12 8.38 -20.78 6.70
C GLU A 12 8.79 -20.03 5.42
N GLY A 13 9.69 -19.04 5.54
CA GLY A 13 10.21 -18.27 4.39
C GLY A 13 9.10 -17.56 3.63
N VAL A 14 9.12 -17.73 2.30
CA VAL A 14 8.13 -17.12 1.39
C VAL A 14 6.72 -17.67 1.60
N ALA A 15 6.57 -18.92 2.06
CA ALA A 15 5.26 -19.53 2.27
C ALA A 15 4.45 -18.82 3.37
N ALA A 16 5.11 -18.29 4.41
CA ALA A 16 4.43 -17.47 5.43
C ALA A 16 3.87 -16.18 4.83
N ILE A 17 4.56 -15.59 3.86
CA ILE A 17 4.12 -14.39 3.15
C ILE A 17 2.92 -14.74 2.28
N GLU A 18 3.00 -15.77 1.45
CA GLU A 18 1.90 -16.20 0.57
C GLU A 18 0.64 -16.55 1.38
N LYS A 19 0.80 -17.26 2.50
CA LYS A 19 -0.31 -17.60 3.38
C LYS A 19 -0.96 -16.37 3.99
N CYS A 20 -0.16 -15.39 4.41
CA CYS A 20 -0.72 -14.13 4.94
C CYS A 20 -1.39 -13.29 3.85
N LEU A 21 -0.81 -13.26 2.65
CA LEU A 21 -1.34 -12.52 1.51
C LEU A 21 -2.55 -13.19 0.85
N SER A 22 -2.78 -14.47 1.11
CA SER A 22 -3.94 -15.21 0.58
C SER A 22 -5.28 -14.72 1.13
N GLY A 23 -5.27 -14.13 2.34
CA GLY A 23 -6.48 -13.63 3.00
C GLY A 23 -6.55 -12.10 3.14
N ASP A 24 -5.41 -11.41 3.13
CA ASP A 24 -5.30 -9.95 3.27
C ASP A 24 -4.32 -9.44 2.20
N CYS A 25 -4.51 -8.26 1.60
CA CYS A 25 -3.55 -7.72 0.61
C CYS A 25 -2.23 -7.22 1.23
N GLU A 26 -2.12 -7.20 2.56
CA GLU A 26 -1.01 -6.59 3.31
C GLU A 26 -0.69 -7.39 4.57
N ALA A 27 0.60 -7.53 4.87
CA ALA A 27 1.12 -8.19 6.05
C ALA A 27 2.25 -7.37 6.70
N ILE A 28 2.26 -7.30 8.03
CA ILE A 28 3.31 -6.62 8.79
C ILE A 28 4.33 -7.63 9.30
N ILE A 29 5.60 -7.42 9.01
CA ILE A 29 6.69 -8.17 9.62
C ILE A 29 7.10 -7.49 10.92
N THR A 30 6.97 -8.22 12.02
CA THR A 30 7.41 -7.80 13.34
C THR A 30 8.75 -8.42 13.72
N VAL A 31 9.66 -7.62 14.26
CA VAL A 31 10.96 -8.07 14.75
C VAL A 31 11.05 -7.69 16.23
N ARG A 32 11.15 -8.70 17.11
CA ARG A 32 11.17 -8.49 18.57
C ARG A 32 9.94 -7.73 19.09
N GLY A 33 8.76 -7.99 18.51
CA GLY A 33 7.49 -7.35 18.90
C GLY A 33 7.23 -6.00 18.23
N GLU A 34 8.23 -5.42 17.56
CA GLU A 34 8.11 -4.14 16.87
C GLU A 34 7.79 -4.33 15.38
N ALA A 35 6.80 -3.62 14.86
CA ALA A 35 6.51 -3.58 13.42
C ALA A 35 7.67 -2.90 12.68
N ARG A 36 8.37 -3.63 11.82
CA ARG A 36 9.55 -3.11 11.10
C ARG A 36 9.39 -3.06 9.59
N PHE A 37 8.65 -3.99 9.00
CA PHE A 37 8.46 -4.04 7.56
C PHE A 37 7.00 -4.32 7.22
N VAL A 38 6.60 -3.90 6.03
CA VAL A 38 5.29 -4.20 5.45
C VAL A 38 5.54 -4.92 4.13
N VAL A 39 4.81 -6.01 3.90
CA VAL A 39 4.80 -6.75 2.65
C VAL A 39 3.39 -6.68 2.08
N MET A 40 3.29 -6.45 0.79
CA MET A 40 2.03 -6.37 0.06
C MET A 40 2.22 -7.01 -1.31
N ASP A 41 1.12 -7.42 -1.94
CA ASP A 41 1.19 -7.92 -3.31
C ASP A 41 1.56 -6.80 -4.30
N MET A 42 2.16 -7.18 -5.43
CA MET A 42 2.62 -6.23 -6.43
C MET A 42 1.48 -5.44 -7.09
N GLN A 43 0.29 -6.02 -7.18
CA GLN A 43 -0.88 -5.38 -7.78
C GLN A 43 -1.41 -4.26 -6.88
N ARG A 44 -1.49 -4.50 -5.57
CA ARG A 44 -1.81 -3.56 -4.50
C ARG A 44 -0.79 -2.44 -4.42
N TYR A 45 0.49 -2.78 -4.48
CA TYR A 45 1.57 -1.80 -4.54
C TYR A 45 1.46 -0.90 -5.78
N ASN A 46 1.25 -1.50 -6.96
CA ASN A 46 1.09 -0.74 -8.20
C ASN A 46 -0.14 0.15 -8.17
N TYR A 47 -1.27 -0.32 -7.63
CA TYR A 47 -2.48 0.49 -7.48
C TYR A 47 -2.23 1.74 -6.60
N LEU A 48 -1.55 1.58 -5.46
CA LEU A 48 -1.20 2.70 -4.58
C LEU A 48 -0.22 3.68 -5.25
N ARG A 49 0.76 3.15 -5.99
CA ARG A 49 1.70 3.93 -6.80
C ARG A 49 1.00 4.74 -7.90
N GLU A 50 0.02 4.13 -8.57
CA GLU A 50 -0.74 4.77 -9.64
C GLU A 50 -1.70 5.86 -9.11
N CYS A 51 -2.24 5.69 -7.91
CA CYS A 51 -3.06 6.71 -7.25
C CYS A 51 -2.27 8.01 -6.95
N GLU A 52 -0.99 7.92 -6.59
CA GLU A 52 -0.12 9.10 -6.43
C GLU A 52 0.12 9.84 -7.76
N LEU A 53 0.15 9.12 -8.88
CA LEU A 53 0.33 9.72 -10.21
C LEU A 53 -0.97 10.39 -10.72
N PHE A 54 -2.14 9.81 -10.45
CA PHE A 54 -3.43 10.39 -10.86
C PHE A 54 -3.79 11.67 -10.11
N SER A 55 -3.45 11.75 -8.83
CA SER A 55 -3.70 12.93 -8.00
C SER A 55 -2.85 14.15 -8.41
N ARG A 56 -1.74 13.94 -9.13
CA ARG A 56 -0.96 15.04 -9.73
C ARG A 56 -1.63 15.65 -10.96
N SER A 57 -2.31 14.86 -11.78
CA SER A 57 -2.95 15.36 -13.02
C SER A 57 -4.28 16.10 -12.77
N ASN A 58 -4.99 15.80 -11.67
CA ASN A 58 -6.32 16.38 -11.41
C ASN A 58 -6.30 17.77 -10.76
N ASN A 59 -5.19 18.20 -10.17
CA ASN A 59 -5.10 19.50 -9.48
C ASN A 59 -4.76 20.69 -10.40
N HIS A 60 -4.50 20.46 -11.69
CA HIS A 60 -4.25 21.55 -12.65
C HIS A 60 -5.52 22.03 -13.38
N GLN A 61 -6.58 21.22 -13.45
CA GLN A 61 -7.79 21.56 -14.23
C GLN A 61 -8.88 22.29 -13.42
N ALA A 62 -8.74 22.39 -12.10
CA ALA A 62 -9.79 22.94 -11.22
C ALA A 62 -9.62 24.42 -10.82
N LYS A 63 -8.65 25.15 -11.41
CA LYS A 63 -8.43 26.57 -11.10
C LYS A 63 -9.03 27.57 -12.11
N ASP A 64 -9.48 27.14 -13.29
CA ASP A 64 -9.80 28.10 -14.36
C ASP A 64 -11.29 28.36 -14.60
N ILE A 65 -12.22 27.67 -13.92
CA ILE A 65 -13.67 27.76 -14.25
C ILE A 65 -14.43 28.78 -13.38
N LYS A 66 -13.85 29.33 -12.30
CA LYS A 66 -14.57 30.25 -11.38
C LYS A 66 -14.42 31.75 -11.67
N THR A 67 -13.80 32.17 -12.77
CA THR A 67 -13.54 33.61 -13.02
C THR A 67 -14.54 34.29 -13.98
N ASN A 68 -15.50 33.59 -14.61
CA ASN A 68 -16.32 34.22 -15.67
C ASN A 68 -17.85 34.08 -15.50
N GLN A 69 -18.35 34.19 -14.27
CA GLN A 69 -19.79 34.40 -14.00
C GLN A 69 -20.05 35.64 -13.14
N ALA A 70 -19.18 36.65 -13.24
CA ALA A 70 -19.36 37.95 -12.59
C ALA A 70 -19.12 39.10 -13.58
N GLN A 71 -19.78 39.05 -14.73
CA GLN A 71 -20.02 40.18 -15.64
C GLN A 71 -21.45 40.13 -16.14
#